data_AF-A0AAC8N781-F1
#
_entry.id   AF-A0AAC8N781-F1
#
_cell.length_a   1.000
_cell.length_b   1.000
_cell.length_c   1.000
_cell.angle_alpha   90.00
_cell.angle_beta   90.00
_cell.angle_gamma   90.00
#
_symmetry.space_group_name_H-M   'P 1'
#
loop_
_entity.id
_entity.type
_entity.pdbx_description
1 polymer ?
#
loop_
_entity_poly.entity_id
_entity_poly.type
_entity_poly.pdbx_seq_one_letter_code
_entity_poly.pdbx_strand_id
1 'polypeptide(L)' 'MAKTEKFSVVLELPRDIEVGSTVRQKGKILTITSIRKIECISSRLILVSGNATVQK' A
#
# COMPACT_ATOMS: atom_id res chain seq x y z
N MET A 1 -6.42 3.45 -20.07
CA MET A 1 -6.77 2.35 -19.15
C MET A 1 -5.87 2.42 -17.93
N ALA A 2 -6.43 2.57 -16.73
CA ALA A 2 -5.65 2.63 -15.50
C ALA A 2 -5.24 1.19 -15.10
N LYS A 3 -3.94 0.90 -15.03
CA LYS A 3 -3.45 -0.45 -14.75
C LYS A 3 -3.52 -0.70 -13.24
N THR A 4 -4.29 -1.71 -12.84
CA THR A 4 -4.35 -2.15 -11.43
C THR A 4 -3.25 -3.17 -11.17
N GLU A 5 -2.47 -2.96 -10.11
CA GLU A 5 -1.40 -3.86 -9.63
C GLU A 5 -1.61 -4.17 -8.14
N LYS A 6 -1.12 -5.32 -7.68
CA LYS A 6 -1.08 -5.65 -6.26
C LYS A 6 0.06 -4.89 -5.59
N PHE A 7 -0.16 -4.39 -4.38
CA PHE A 7 0.89 -3.78 -3.56
C PHE A 7 1.01 -4.49 -2.22
N SER A 8 2.21 -4.42 -1.65
CA SER A 8 2.51 -4.78 -0.26
C SER A 8 3.56 -3.82 0.26
N VAL A 9 3.31 -3.22 1.42
CA VAL A 9 4.20 -2.25 2.07
C VAL A 9 4.29 -2.54 3.56
N VAL A 10 5.47 -2.37 4.13
CA VAL A 10 5.68 -2.40 5.58
C VAL A 10 5.68 -0.96 6.09
N LEU A 11 4.89 -0.68 7.12
CA LEU A 11 4.81 0.63 7.75
C LEU A 11 5.23 0.54 9.21
N GLU A 12 5.85 1.59 9.71
CA GLU A 12 6.13 1.78 11.13
C GLU A 12 5.04 2.63 11.78
N LEU A 13 4.46 2.15 12.87
CA LEU A 13 3.45 2.85 13.65
C LEU A 13 4.06 4.09 14.35
N PRO A 14 3.31 5.21 14.48
CA PRO A 14 1.90 5.39 14.13
C PRO A 14 1.70 6.02 12.74
N ARG A 15 2.09 5.32 11.67
CA ARG A 15 1.69 5.73 10.31
C ARG A 15 0.31 5.21 9.95
N ASP A 16 -0.49 6.12 9.41
CA ASP A 16 -1.76 5.81 8.78
C ASP A 16 -1.57 5.52 7.28
N ILE A 17 -2.40 4.62 6.77
CA ILE A 17 -2.51 4.29 5.36
C ILE A 17 -3.97 4.02 5.04
N GLU A 18 -4.45 4.61 3.96
CA GLU A 18 -5.85 4.52 3.58
C GLU A 18 -6.02 4.35 2.06
N VAL A 19 -7.23 4.02 1.64
CA VAL A 19 -7.58 4.03 0.23
C VAL A 19 -7.46 5.46 -0.31
N GLY A 20 -6.83 5.63 -1.46
CA GLY A 20 -6.47 6.93 -2.03
C GLY A 20 -5.05 7.38 -1.70
N SER A 21 -4.42 6.80 -0.66
CA SER A 21 -3.00 7.07 -0.37
C SER A 21 -2.09 6.63 -1.52
N THR A 22 -0.99 7.36 -1.72
CA THR A 22 0.03 7.04 -2.72
C THR A 22 1.23 6.33 -2.10
N VAL A 23 1.65 5.22 -2.67
CA VAL A 23 2.87 4.51 -2.29
C VAL A 23 3.81 4.38 -3.48
N ARG A 24 5.12 4.54 -3.25
CA ARG A 24 6.14 4.35 -4.28
C ARG A 24 6.70 2.94 -4.19
N GLN A 25 6.52 2.14 -5.22
CA GLN A 25 7.02 0.76 -5.26
C GLN A 25 7.68 0.48 -6.61
N LYS A 26 8.91 -0.03 -6.60
CA LYS A 26 9.68 -0.37 -7.81
C LYS A 26 9.74 0.80 -8.83
N GLY A 27 9.91 2.02 -8.33
CA GLY A 27 9.96 3.23 -9.16
C GLY A 27 8.61 3.76 -9.66
N LYS A 28 7.50 3.04 -9.44
CA LYS A 28 6.15 3.47 -9.82
C LYS A 28 5.44 4.16 -8.66
N ILE A 29 4.57 5.11 -8.99
CA ILE A 29 3.61 5.69 -8.04
C ILE A 29 2.32 4.89 -8.14
N LEU A 30 1.88 4.35 -7.01
CA LEU A 30 0.69 3.52 -6.89
C LEU A 30 -0.33 4.24 -6.01
N THR A 31 -1.53 4.49 -6.52
CA THR A 31 -2.66 4.97 -5.71
C THR A 31 -3.44 3.78 -5.19
N ILE A 32 -3.52 3.62 -3.87
CA ILE A 32 -4.21 2.49 -3.24
C ILE A 32 -5.70 2.57 -3.56
N THR A 33 -6.26 1.49 -4.09
CA THR A 33 -7.70 1.39 -4.41
C THR A 33 -8.45 0.48 -3.46
N SER A 34 -7.75 -0.47 -2.83
CA SER A 34 -8.34 -1.32 -1.78
C SER A 34 -7.25 -1.89 -0.89
N ILE A 35 -7.48 -1.90 0.42
CA ILE A 35 -6.67 -2.63 1.40
C ILE A 35 -7.34 -3.99 1.62
N ARG A 36 -6.59 -5.07 1.44
CA ARG A 36 -7.11 -6.45 1.60
C ARG A 36 -6.64 -7.13 2.86
N LYS A 37 -5.44 -6.80 3.32
CA LYS A 37 -4.83 -7.46 4.47
C LYS A 37 -3.94 -6.49 5.23
N ILE A 38 -4.07 -6.51 6.55
CA ILE A 38 -3.21 -5.82 7.50
C ILE A 38 -2.72 -6.87 8.49
N GLU A 39 -1.41 -7.01 8.64
CA GLU A 39 -0.79 -7.95 9.58
C GLU A 39 0.26 -7.25 10.42
N CYS A 40 0.24 -7.47 11.73
CA CYS A 40 1.31 -7.01 12.61
C CYS A 40 2.53 -7.94 12.45
N ILE A 41 3.67 -7.38 12.04
CA ILE A 41 4.95 -8.10 11.97
C ILE A 41 5.70 -7.98 13.30
N SER A 42 5.58 -6.85 13.98
CA SER A 42 6.19 -6.60 15.30
C SER A 42 5.35 -5.60 16.10
N SER A 43 5.81 -5.21 17.29
CA SER A 43 5.15 -4.20 18.13
C SER A 43 4.96 -2.84 17.44
N ARG A 44 5.76 -2.54 16.40
CA ARG A 44 5.71 -1.26 15.67
C ARG A 44 5.62 -1.41 14.16
N LEU A 45 5.66 -2.62 13.60
CA LEU A 45 5.65 -2.83 12.16
C LEU A 45 4.38 -3.54 11.72
N ILE A 46 3.73 -2.99 10.70
CA ILE A 46 2.56 -3.61 10.05
C ILE A 46 2.84 -3.84 8.57
N LEU A 47 2.45 -5.01 8.05
CA LEU A 47 2.37 -5.32 6.64
C LEU A 47 0.97 -4.97 6.14
N VAL A 48 0.89 -4.09 5.15
CA VAL A 48 -0.37 -3.73 4.50
C VAL A 48 -0.29 -4.13 3.04
N SER A 49 -1.29 -4.87 2.56
CA SER A 49 -1.36 -5.31 1.18
C SER A 49 -2.75 -5.16 0.59
N GLY A 50 -2.82 -5.02 -0.73
CA GLY A 50 -4.06 -4.76 -1.43
C GLY A 50 -3.88 -4.51 -2.92
N ASN A 51 -4.80 -3.76 -3.52
CA ASN A 51 -4.71 -3.33 -4.90
C ASN A 51 -4.46 -1.83 -4.98
N ALA A 52 -3.73 -1.43 -6.01
CA ALA A 52 -3.45 -0.06 -6.31
C ALA A 52 -3.44 0.17 -7.83
N THR A 53 -3.69 1.40 -8.25
CA THR A 53 -3.61 1.81 -9.64
C THR A 53 -2.27 2.49 -9.89
N VAL A 54 -1.59 2.10 -10.95
CA VAL A 54 -0.34 2.73 -11.38
C VAL A 54 -0.66 4.09 -12.00
N GLN A 55 -0.12 5.16 -11.42
CA GLN A 55 -0.06 6.46 -12.08
C GLN A 55 1.19 6.47 -12.98
N LYS A 56 0.99 6.82 -14.25
CA LYS A 56 2.06 7.02 -15.24
C LYS A 56 2.60 8.43 -15.15
#